data_AF-A0A2E6H8M7-F1
#
_entry.id   AF-A0A2E6H8M7-F1
#
_cell.length_a   1.000
_cell.length_b   1.000
_cell.length_c   1.000
_cell.angle_alpha   90.00
_cell.angle_beta   90.00
_cell.angle_gamma   90.00
#
_symmetry.space_group_name_H-M   'P 1'
#
loop_
_entity.id
_entity.type
_entity.pdbx_description
1 polymer ?
#
loop_
_entity_poly.entity_id
_entity_poly.type
_entity_poly.pdbx_seq_one_letter_code
_entity_poly.pdbx_strand_id
1 'polypeptide(L)'
;MKLKLLQNKLLKNGYLPEEQCASYEQWIDVRENGTTISFSIKDDEVTSALKVHGRRPDRPECDEFNSDFTRNISEAIRMSRL
;
A
#
# COMPACT_ATOMS: atom_id res chain seq x y z
N MET A 1 5.42 -4.32 12.64
CA MET A 1 6.26 -3.15 12.23
C MET A 1 5.61 -1.91 12.82
N LYS A 2 6.35 -0.99 13.45
CA LYS A 2 5.74 0.20 14.07
C LYS A 2 5.07 1.09 13.03
N LEU A 3 3.80 1.45 13.24
CA LEU A 3 2.98 2.23 12.32
C LEU A 3 3.68 3.54 11.89
N LYS A 4 4.14 4.32 12.87
CA LYS A 4 4.82 5.61 12.63
C LYS A 4 6.05 5.49 11.73
N LEU A 5 6.82 4.40 11.84
CA LEU A 5 8.01 4.19 10.99
C LEU A 5 7.62 3.93 9.54
N LEU A 6 6.55 3.15 9.34
CA LEU A 6 6.03 2.86 8.03
C LEU A 6 5.43 4.10 7.36
N GLN A 7 4.58 4.85 8.07
CA GLN A 7 3.97 6.10 7.57
C GLN A 7 5.04 7.13 7.16
N ASN A 8 6.04 7.33 8.02
CA ASN A 8 7.16 8.23 7.70
C ASN A 8 7.91 7.80 6.43
N LYS A 9 8.04 6.49 6.20
CA LYS A 9 8.71 5.97 5.01
C LYS A 9 7.86 6.15 3.76
N LEU A 10 6.55 5.94 3.84
CA LEU A 10 5.60 6.22 2.76
C LEU A 10 5.63 7.70 2.37
N LEU A 11 5.51 8.62 3.33
CA LEU A 11 5.59 10.06 3.10
C LEU A 11 6.90 10.47 2.41
N LYS A 12 8.04 9.96 2.88
CA LYS A 12 9.35 10.26 2.27
C LYS A 12 9.47 9.79 0.81
N ASN A 13 8.71 8.76 0.42
CA ASN A 13 8.71 8.23 -0.93
C ASN A 13 7.63 8.85 -1.83
N GLY A 14 6.82 9.78 -1.31
CA GLY A 14 5.80 10.48 -2.09
C GLY A 14 4.43 9.82 -2.08
N TYR A 15 4.14 9.01 -1.06
CA TYR A 15 2.78 8.51 -0.84
C TYR A 15 2.01 9.48 0.05
N LEU A 16 0.72 9.60 -0.22
CA LEU A 16 -0.22 10.33 0.63
C LEU A 16 -1.30 9.39 1.17
N PRO A 17 -1.82 9.66 2.37
CA PRO A 17 -2.92 8.86 2.92
C PRO A 17 -4.18 9.12 2.09
N GLU A 18 -4.82 8.04 1.65
CA GLU A 18 -6.10 8.08 0.94
C GLU A 18 -7.25 7.72 1.89
N GLU A 19 -7.02 6.71 2.76
CA GLU A 19 -7.97 6.30 3.80
C GLU A 19 -7.21 5.96 5.09
N GLN A 20 -7.68 6.48 6.22
CA GLN A 20 -7.11 6.19 7.54
C GLN A 20 -8.21 5.86 8.55
N CYS A 21 -8.22 4.61 8.97
CA CYS A 21 -9.15 4.04 9.94
C CYS A 21 -8.38 3.43 11.11
N ALA A 22 -9.05 3.22 12.25
CA ALA A 22 -8.41 2.65 13.44
C ALA A 22 -7.81 1.24 13.21
N SER A 23 -8.33 0.49 12.24
CA SER A 23 -7.94 -0.89 11.92
C SER A 23 -7.18 -1.03 10.60
N TYR A 24 -7.06 0.03 9.79
CA TYR A 24 -6.59 -0.06 8.42
C TYR A 24 -6.15 1.31 7.87
N GLU A 25 -5.13 1.31 7.03
CA GLU A 25 -4.73 2.47 6.24
C GLU A 25 -4.47 2.11 4.78
N GLN A 26 -4.78 3.04 3.89
CA GLN A 26 -4.45 3.01 2.47
C GLN A 26 -3.73 4.29 2.06
N TRP A 27 -2.70 4.11 1.24
CA TRP A 27 -1.79 5.17 0.83
C TRP A 27 -1.55 5.09 -0.67
N ILE A 28 -1.62 6.22 -1.38
CA ILE A 28 -1.48 6.31 -2.83
C ILE A 28 -0.14 6.95 -3.23
N ASP A 29 0.59 6.37 -4.19
CA ASP A 29 1.79 6.99 -4.77
C ASP A 29 1.39 8.14 -5.70
N VAL A 30 1.53 9.39 -5.25
CA VAL A 30 1.17 10.55 -6.07
C VAL A 30 2.28 11.04 -6.98
N ARG A 31 3.48 10.46 -6.91
CA ARG A 31 4.63 10.89 -7.72
C ARG A 31 4.74 10.13 -9.04
N GLU A 32 4.41 8.86 -9.01
CA GLU A 32 4.56 8.00 -10.17
C GLU A 32 3.20 7.56 -10.70
N ASN A 33 2.70 6.45 -10.15
CA ASN A 33 1.72 5.64 -10.83
C ASN A 33 0.34 5.62 -10.12
N GLY A 34 0.14 6.32 -9.01
CA GLY A 34 -1.13 6.25 -8.28
C GLY A 34 -1.42 4.85 -7.75
N THR A 35 -0.42 3.97 -7.69
CA THR A 35 -0.55 2.63 -7.12
C THR A 35 -0.75 2.74 -5.62
N THR A 36 -1.73 2.05 -5.09
CA THR A 36 -2.04 2.10 -3.65
C THR A 36 -1.32 0.98 -2.90
N ILE A 37 -0.93 1.29 -1.67
CA ILE A 37 -0.42 0.34 -0.68
C ILE A 37 -1.36 0.40 0.51
N SER A 38 -1.78 -0.75 1.02
CA SER A 38 -2.62 -0.81 2.20
C SER A 38 -2.25 -1.90 3.20
N PHE A 39 -2.66 -1.70 4.45
CA PHE A 39 -2.26 -2.55 5.56
C PHE A 39 -3.20 -2.41 6.78
N SER A 40 -3.25 -3.45 7.59
CA SER A 40 -4.06 -3.51 8.81
C SER A 40 -3.25 -3.08 10.03
N ILE A 41 -3.94 -2.39 10.94
CA ILE A 41 -3.37 -1.79 12.14
C ILE A 41 -4.03 -2.41 13.37
N LYS A 42 -3.21 -2.70 14.38
CA LYS A 42 -3.68 -3.04 15.71
C LYS A 42 -2.65 -2.54 16.72
N ASP A 43 -3.10 -1.81 17.74
CA ASP A 43 -2.25 -1.33 18.84
C ASP A 43 -0.99 -0.58 18.35
N ASP A 44 -1.15 0.35 17.40
CA ASP A 44 -0.06 1.11 16.73
C ASP A 44 0.98 0.26 15.98
N GLU A 45 0.65 -1.00 15.69
CA GLU A 45 1.47 -1.89 14.89
C GLU A 45 0.77 -2.34 13.60
N VAL A 46 1.55 -2.46 12.54
CA VAL A 46 1.13 -3.11 11.31
C VAL A 46 1.20 -4.62 11.51
N THR A 47 0.03 -5.26 11.47
CA THR A 47 -0.15 -6.69 11.79
C THR A 47 -0.21 -7.59 10.57
N SER A 48 -0.68 -7.07 9.43
CA SER A 48 -0.81 -7.81 8.18
C SER A 48 0.34 -7.53 7.20
N ALA A 49 0.38 -8.32 6.12
CA ALA A 49 1.24 -7.99 4.99
C ALA A 49 0.73 -6.70 4.33
N LEU A 50 1.65 -5.92 3.79
CA LEU A 50 1.37 -4.79 2.92
C LEU A 50 0.80 -5.35 1.62
N LYS A 51 -0.42 -4.93 1.30
CA LYS A 51 -1.06 -5.17 0.02
C LYS A 51 -0.66 -4.05 -0.93
N VAL A 52 -0.03 -4.38 -2.05
CA VAL A 52 0.22 -3.47 -3.17
C VAL A 52 -0.89 -3.75 -4.18
N HIS A 53 -1.78 -2.79 -4.39
CA HIS A 53 -2.88 -2.97 -5.33
C HIS A 53 -2.33 -2.80 -6.74
N GLY A 54 -2.37 -3.85 -7.55
CA GLY A 54 -1.87 -3.78 -8.92
C GLY A 54 -2.67 -2.80 -9.78
N ARG A 55 -1.99 -2.19 -10.76
CA ARG A 55 -2.66 -1.48 -11.85
C ARG A 55 -3.14 -2.50 -12.87
N ARG A 56 -4.44 -2.62 -13.08
CA ARG A 56 -4.99 -2.78 -14.43
C ARG A 56 -6.47 -2.42 -14.46
N PRO A 57 -6.92 -1.65 -15.47
CA PRO A 57 -8.34 -1.60 -15.79
C PRO A 57 -8.82 -3.02 -16.07
N ASP A 58 -10.03 -3.33 -15.60
CA ASP A 58 -10.73 -4.57 -15.89
C ASP A 58 -10.52 -4.92 -17.36
N ARG A 59 -9.98 -6.11 -17.63
CA ARG A 59 -10.35 -6.73 -18.89
C ARG A 59 -11.87 -6.91 -18.77
N PRO A 60 -12.70 -6.44 -19.71
CA PRO A 60 -14.14 -6.64 -19.62
C PRO A 60 -14.54 -8.13 -19.50
N GLU A 61 -13.59 -9.04 -19.78
CA GLU A 61 -13.71 -10.48 -19.73
C GLU A 61 -13.29 -11.10 -18.37
N CYS A 62 -12.46 -10.41 -17.57
CA CYS A 62 -11.88 -10.96 -16.33
C CYS A 62 -11.60 -9.86 -15.30
N ASP A 63 -12.21 -9.98 -14.12
CA ASP A 63 -12.02 -9.13 -12.94
C ASP A 63 -10.76 -9.56 -12.16
N GLU A 64 -9.58 -9.41 -12.77
CA GLU A 64 -8.31 -9.84 -12.18
C GLU A 64 -7.63 -8.70 -11.39
N PHE A 65 -8.02 -8.55 -10.13
CA PHE A 65 -7.27 -7.78 -9.14
C PHE A 65 -5.96 -8.50 -8.79
N ASN A 66 -4.92 -8.34 -9.60
CA ASN A 66 -3.58 -8.81 -9.24
C ASN A 66 -3.00 -7.92 -8.14
N SER A 67 -3.29 -8.26 -6.89
CA SER A 67 -2.66 -7.63 -5.73
C SER A 67 -1.44 -8.42 -5.30
N ASP A 68 -0.35 -7.71 -5.06
CA ASP A 68 0.87 -8.28 -4.52
C ASP A 68 0.94 -8.08 -3.01
N PHE A 69 1.62 -8.98 -2.31
CA PHE A 69 1.72 -8.95 -0.85
C PHE A 69 3.17 -9.06 -0.38
N THR A 70 3.56 -8.20 0.56
CA THR A 70 4.88 -8.27 1.19
C THR A 70 4.86 -7.73 2.61
N ARG A 71 5.74 -8.22 3.48
CA ARG A 71 5.91 -7.66 4.84
C ARG A 71 6.96 -6.56 4.89
N ASN A 72 7.64 -6.29 3.78
CA ASN A 72 8.71 -5.31 3.70
C ASN A 72 8.25 -4.07 2.94
N ILE A 73 8.29 -2.92 3.61
CA ILE A 73 7.88 -1.64 3.01
C ILE A 73 8.77 -1.17 1.86
N SER A 74 10.09 -1.45 1.88
CA SER A 74 10.94 -1.14 0.71
C SER A 74 10.49 -1.95 -0.50
N GLU A 75 10.14 -3.21 -0.27
CA GLU A 75 9.69 -4.11 -1.33
C GLU A 75 8.32 -3.69 -1.84
N ALA A 76 7.39 -3.31 -0.97
CA ALA A 76 6.07 -2.84 -1.37
C ALA A 76 6.16 -1.60 -2.28
N ILE A 77 7.03 -0.65 -1.91
CA ILE A 77 7.31 0.54 -2.73
C ILE A 77 7.90 0.13 -4.07
N ARG A 78 8.90 -0.76 -4.08
CA ARG A 78 9.52 -1.28 -5.32
C ARG A 78 8.47 -1.92 -6.23
N MET A 79 7.63 -2.81 -5.70
CA MET A 79 6.58 -3.50 -6.43
C MET A 79 5.53 -2.55 -7.00
N SER A 80 5.18 -1.50 -6.27
CA SER A 80 4.17 -0.52 -6.72
C SER A 80 4.61 0.34 -7.91
N ARG A 81 5.91 0.31 -8.25
CA ARG A 81 6.56 1.10 -9.31
C ARG A 81 7.07 0.25 -10.48
N LEU A 82 6.91 -1.07 -10.41
CA LEU A 82 7.11 -1.95 -11.56
C LEU A 82 5.96 -1.76 -12.56
#